data_AF-A0A920A5L9-F1
#
_entry.id   AF-A0A920A5L9-F1
#
_cell.length_a   1.000
_cell.length_b   1.000
_cell.length_c   1.000
_cell.angle_alpha   90.00
_cell.angle_beta   90.00
_cell.angle_gamma   90.00
#
_symmetry.space_group_name_H-M   'P 1'
#
loop_
_entity.id
_entity.type
_entity.pdbx_description
1 polymer ?
#
loop_
_entity_poly.entity_id
_entity_poly.type
_entity_poly.pdbx_seq_one_letter_code
_entity_poly.pdbx_strand_id
1 'polypeptide(L)' 'MEELKTLEPGFGNEIQLTDAIAKMLQKGKILGLKYDALKFDCGSKEGFVQANIHFAKKQHIIS' A
#
# COMPACT_ATOMS: atom_id res chain seq x y z
N MET A 1 0.94 -4.16 17.32
CA MET A 1 0.91 -5.44 16.60
C MET A 1 2.03 -6.29 17.18
N GLU A 2 1.71 -7.20 18.10
CA GLU A 2 2.74 -8.01 18.78
C GLU A 2 3.33 -9.06 17.84
N GLU A 3 2.55 -9.51 16.86
CA GLU A 3 2.92 -10.47 15.84
C GLU A 3 4.16 -10.02 15.06
N LEU A 4 4.29 -8.72 14.77
CA LEU A 4 5.40 -8.15 14.01
C LEU A 4 6.75 -8.30 14.72
N LYS A 5 6.77 -8.22 16.06
CA LYS A 5 7.99 -8.33 16.88
C LYS A 5 8.58 -9.73 16.92
N THR A 6 7.82 -10.73 16.47
CA THR A 6 8.15 -12.17 16.57
C THR A 6 8.30 -12.83 15.19
N LEU A 7 8.37 -12.01 14.14
CA LEU A 7 8.60 -12.51 12.79
C LEU A 7 10.09 -12.60 12.51
N GLU A 8 10.46 -13.70 11.88
CA GLU A 8 11.74 -13.83 11.21
C GLU A 8 11.68 -13.14 9.84
N PRO A 9 12.82 -12.72 9.27
CA PRO A 9 12.88 -12.18 7.92
C PRO A 9 12.33 -13.19 6.89
N GLY A 10 11.52 -12.68 5.96
CA GLY A 10 10.90 -13.45 4.89
C GLY A 10 11.49 -13.10 3.52
N PHE A 11 10.62 -12.71 2.58
CA PHE A 11 11.03 -12.31 1.24
C PHE A 11 12.06 -11.16 1.30
N GLY A 12 13.11 -11.28 0.48
CA GLY A 12 14.17 -10.26 0.42
C GLY A 12 14.99 -10.10 1.70
N ASN A 13 14.89 -11.05 2.64
CA ASN A 13 15.49 -10.94 3.99
C ASN A 13 14.95 -9.74 4.79
N GLU A 14 13.67 -9.40 4.56
CA GLU A 14 12.96 -8.33 5.26
C GLU A 14 11.87 -8.88 6.17
N ILE A 15 11.59 -8.20 7.28
CA ILE A 15 10.41 -8.48 8.11
C ILE A 15 9.18 -7.89 7.41
N GLN A 16 8.30 -8.75 6.89
CA GLN A 16 7.16 -8.34 6.08
C GLN A 16 5.93 -8.02 6.95
N LEU A 17 5.35 -6.84 6.75
CA LEU A 17 4.10 -6.45 7.43
C LEU A 17 2.93 -7.38 7.05
N THR A 18 2.90 -7.89 5.82
CA THR A 18 1.87 -8.81 5.33
C THR A 18 1.84 -10.11 6.11
N ASP A 19 3.00 -10.62 6.54
CA ASP A 19 3.10 -11.85 7.33
C ASP A 19 2.54 -11.62 8.75
N ALA A 20 2.73 -10.43 9.30
CA ALA A 20 2.18 -10.07 10.60
C ALA A 20 0.65 -9.95 10.54
N ILE A 21 0.13 -9.33 9.47
CA ILE A 21 -1.32 -9.26 9.20
C ILE A 21 -1.89 -10.68 9.03
N ALA A 22 -1.19 -11.57 8.32
CA ALA A 22 -1.61 -12.97 8.17
C ALA A 22 -1.68 -13.73 9.50
N LYS A 23 -0.71 -13.54 10.41
CA LYS A 23 -0.78 -14.07 11.78
C LYS A 23 -1.94 -13.46 12.59
N MET A 24 -2.21 -12.17 12.43
CA MET A 24 -3.34 -11.52 13.11
C MET A 24 -4.70 -12.00 12.62
N LEU A 25 -4.82 -12.38 11.35
CA LEU A 25 -6.06 -12.96 10.81
C LEU A 25 -6.47 -14.24 11.56
N GLN A 26 -5.51 -15.06 12.01
CA GLN A 26 -5.79 -16.25 12.82
C GLN A 26 -6.40 -15.93 14.20
N LYS A 27 -6.21 -14.70 14.70
CA LYS A 27 -6.71 -14.24 16.01
C LYS A 27 -7.99 -13.39 15.90
N GLY A 28 -8.52 -13.20 14.68
CA GLY A 28 -9.81 -12.52 14.45
C GLY A 28 -9.84 -11.00 14.64
N LYS A 29 -8.69 -10.30 14.55
CA LYS A 29 -8.58 -8.84 14.86
C LYS A 29 -8.36 -7.93 13.63
N ILE A 30 -8.81 -8.31 12.43
CA ILE A 30 -8.58 -7.53 11.20
C ILE A 30 -9.90 -7.21 10.50
N LEU A 31 -10.04 -5.96 10.07
CA LEU A 31 -11.15 -5.49 9.24
C LEU A 31 -10.61 -5.03 7.89
N GLY A 32 -11.28 -5.41 6.81
CA GLY A 32 -11.02 -4.89 5.48
C GLY A 32 -11.94 -3.71 5.19
N LEU A 33 -11.39 -2.60 4.70
CA LEU A 33 -12.17 -1.44 4.25
C LEU A 33 -12.10 -1.34 2.72
N LYS A 34 -13.26 -1.47 2.06
CA LYS A 34 -13.40 -1.10 0.65
C LYS A 34 -13.75 0.38 0.57
N TYR A 35 -12.98 1.14 -0.18
CA TYR A 35 -13.23 2.55 -0.45
C TYR A 35 -13.22 2.82 -1.95
N ASP A 36 -14.00 3.81 -2.37
CA ASP A 36 -14.04 4.27 -3.75
C ASP A 36 -13.14 5.51 -3.88
N ALA A 37 -12.03 5.37 -4.58
CA ALA A 37 -11.08 6.44 -4.81
C ALA A 37 -10.26 6.19 -6.07
N LEU A 38 -9.75 7.28 -6.63
CA LEU A 38 -8.75 7.23 -7.67
C LEU A 38 -7.36 7.03 -7.04
N LYS A 39 -6.73 5.89 -7.29
CA LYS A 39 -5.39 5.56 -6.81
C LYS A 39 -4.39 5.60 -7.96
N PHE A 40 -3.20 6.15 -7.70
CA PHE A 40 -2.06 6.08 -8.61
C PHE A 40 -0.92 5.31 -7.95
N ASP A 41 -0.30 4.39 -8.70
CA ASP A 41 0.89 3.68 -8.24
C ASP A 41 2.16 4.45 -8.63
N CYS A 42 2.56 5.37 -7.76
CA CYS A 42 3.76 6.19 -7.95
C CYS A 42 5.08 5.42 -7.74
N GLY A 43 5.03 4.13 -7.39
CA GLY A 43 6.21 3.27 -7.37
C GLY A 43 6.69 2.88 -8.77
N SER A 44 5.80 2.96 -9.77
CA SER A 44 6.10 2.74 -11.19
C SER A 44 6.34 4.06 -11.93
N LYS A 45 7.16 4.04 -12.99
CA LYS A 45 7.42 5.24 -13.81
C LYS A 45 6.13 5.73 -14.47
N GLU A 46 5.36 4.80 -15.01
CA GLU A 46 4.11 5.04 -15.69
C GLU A 46 3.07 5.64 -14.73
N GLY A 47 2.88 5.03 -13.55
CA GLY A 47 1.93 5.52 -12.56
C GLY A 47 2.33 6.87 -11.96
N PHE A 48 3.64 7.14 -11.80
CA PHE A 48 4.13 8.46 -11.39
C PHE A 48 3.79 9.54 -12.44
N VAL A 49 4.02 9.27 -13.73
CA VAL A 49 3.65 10.21 -14.80
C VAL A 49 2.15 10.43 -14.85
N GLN A 50 1.35 9.37 -14.72
CA GLN A 50 -0.12 9.46 -14.67
C GLN A 50 -0.61 10.33 -13.51
N ALA A 51 -0.04 10.17 -12.32
CA ALA A 51 -0.37 10.98 -11.16
C ALA A 51 -0.10 12.47 -11.44
N ASN A 52 1.08 12.79 -11.96
CA ASN A 52 1.46 14.17 -12.27
C ASN A 52 0.54 14.81 -13.32
N ILE A 53 0.22 14.09 -14.39
CA ILE A 53 -0.72 14.58 -15.41
C ILE A 53 -2.11 14.83 -14.79
N HIS A 54 -2.61 13.91 -13.96
CA HIS A 54 -3.89 14.08 -13.28
C HIS A 54 -3.90 15.34 -12.41
N PHE A 55 -2.86 15.55 -11.59
CA PHE A 55 -2.77 16.74 -10.74
C PHE A 55 -2.56 18.02 -11.54
N ALA A 56 -1.74 18.00 -12.60
CA ALA A 56 -1.51 19.15 -13.46
C ALA A 56 -2.80 19.61 -14.17
N LYS A 57 -3.63 18.67 -14.66
CA LYS A 57 -4.95 18.97 -15.20
C LYS A 57 -5.90 19.54 -14.13
N LYS A 58 -5.93 18.91 -12.95
CA LYS A 58 -6.77 19.35 -11.83
C LYS A 58 -6.43 20.77 -11.35
N GLN A 59 -5.16 21.16 -11.43
CA GLN A 59 -4.67 22.49 -11.06
C GLN A 59 -4.62 23.47 -12.24
N HIS A 60 -5.15 23.09 -13.40
CA HIS A 60 -5.16 23.91 -14.62
C HIS A 60 -3.76 24.38 -15.09
N ILE A 61 -2.72 23.60 -14.76
CA ILE A 61 -1.36 23.82 -15.26
C ILE A 61 -1.26 23.43 -16.73
N ILE A 62 -1.98 22.37 -17.11
CA ILE A 62 -2.07 21.86 -18.49
C ILE A 62 -3.54 21.61 -18.85
N SER A 63 -3.82 21.63 -20.15
CA SER A 63 -5.15 21.39 -20.74
C SER A 63 -5.64 19.94 -20.63
#